data_AF-A0A7S1HLC9-F1
#
_entry.id   AF-A0A7S1HLC9-F1
#
_cell.length_a   1.000
_cell.length_b   1.000
_cell.length_c   1.000
_cell.angle_alpha   90.00
_cell.angle_beta   90.00
_cell.angle_gamma   90.00
#
_symmetry.space_group_name_H-M   'P 1'
#
loop_
_entity.id
_entity.type
_entity.pdbx_description
1 polymer ?
#
loop_
_entity_poly.entity_id
_entity_poly.type
_entity_poly.pdbx_seq_one_letter_code
_entity_poly.pdbx_strand_id
1 'polypeptide(L)'
;DVVRSVKPDDMECIYVRQAQALGLGHAVLCGQRLIGNDPFAVLLADDLMVGPQPGRGILKQMVEQFAEWRASILAVQEVPAEQTRRYGICAGTQVNDNLMDVN
;
A
#
# COMPACT_ATOMS: atom_id res chain seq x y z
N ASP A 1 -18.27 -8.25 -18.09
CA ASP A 1 -17.38 -8.79 -19.12
C ASP A 1 -15.98 -8.19 -19.09
N VAL A 2 -15.81 -6.86 -19.06
CA VAL A 2 -14.47 -6.20 -19.03
C VAL A 2 -13.60 -6.55 -17.80
N VAL A 3 -14.16 -6.62 -16.59
CA VAL A 3 -13.36 -6.90 -15.38
C VAL A 3 -12.77 -8.31 -15.40
N ARG A 4 -13.49 -9.29 -15.98
CA ARG A 4 -13.00 -10.67 -16.10
C ARG A 4 -11.94 -10.83 -17.19
N SER A 5 -11.93 -9.98 -18.22
CA SER A 5 -10.94 -10.02 -19.29
C SER A 5 -9.59 -9.38 -18.93
N VAL A 6 -9.51 -8.67 -17.80
CA VAL A 6 -8.27 -7.99 -17.34
C VAL A 6 -7.59 -8.76 -16.19
N LYS A 7 -8.32 -9.63 -15.49
CA LYS A 7 -7.79 -10.44 -14.39
C LYS A 7 -6.84 -11.52 -14.95
N PRO A 8 -5.58 -11.60 -14.51
CA PRO A 8 -4.72 -12.74 -14.80
C PRO A 8 -5.34 -14.07 -14.35
N ASP A 9 -5.02 -15.15 -15.05
CA ASP A 9 -5.58 -16.49 -14.78
C ASP A 9 -5.19 -17.03 -13.40
N ASP A 10 -4.06 -16.57 -12.85
CA ASP A 10 -3.48 -17.01 -11.58
C ASP A 10 -3.90 -16.17 -10.37
N MET A 11 -4.83 -15.22 -10.52
CA MET A 11 -5.23 -14.31 -9.45
C MET A 11 -6.71 -14.47 -9.10
N GLU A 12 -7.11 -14.48 -7.82
CA GLU A 12 -8.54 -14.52 -7.43
C GLU A 12 -9.00 -13.16 -6.87
N CYS A 13 -10.21 -12.74 -7.26
CA CYS A 13 -10.80 -11.48 -6.80
C CYS A 13 -11.98 -11.76 -5.87
N ILE A 14 -11.84 -11.38 -4.59
CA ILE A 14 -12.86 -11.54 -3.55
C ILE A 14 -13.37 -10.17 -3.13
N TYR A 15 -14.67 -10.06 -2.86
CA TYR A 15 -15.32 -8.81 -2.48
C TYR A 15 -15.98 -8.94 -1.10
N VAL A 16 -15.74 -7.96 -0.24
CA VAL A 16 -16.39 -7.82 1.07
C VAL A 16 -17.06 -6.46 1.15
N ARG A 17 -18.20 -6.37 1.84
CA ARG A 17 -18.94 -5.13 2.01
C ARG A 17 -18.54 -4.42 3.30
N GLN A 18 -18.19 -3.15 3.20
CA GLN A 18 -18.19 -2.23 4.33
C GLN A 18 -19.61 -1.68 4.51
N ALA A 19 -20.33 -2.14 5.55
CA ALA A 19 -21.74 -1.78 5.73
C ALA A 19 -21.98 -0.30 6.06
N GLN A 20 -21.00 0.37 6.68
CA GLN A 20 -21.05 1.77 7.06
C GLN A 20 -19.71 2.44 6.78
N ALA A 21 -19.72 3.68 6.30
CA ALA A 21 -18.52 4.45 5.94
C ALA A 21 -17.75 4.96 7.19
N LEU A 22 -17.16 4.03 7.95
CA LEU A 22 -16.40 4.29 9.18
C LEU A 22 -14.89 4.50 8.93
N GLY A 23 -14.51 4.83 7.69
CA GLY A 23 -13.12 5.09 7.29
C GLY A 23 -12.31 3.84 6.89
N LEU A 24 -11.06 4.09 6.47
CA LEU A 24 -10.16 3.10 5.90
C LEU A 24 -9.81 1.96 6.87
N GLY A 25 -9.53 2.28 8.14
CA GLY A 25 -9.19 1.26 9.14
C GLY A 25 -10.31 0.22 9.30
N HIS A 26 -11.57 0.66 9.30
CA HIS A 26 -12.71 -0.24 9.32
C HIS A 26 -12.84 -1.04 8.01
N ALA A 27 -12.55 -0.42 6.85
CA ALA A 27 -12.56 -1.11 5.57
C ALA A 27 -11.53 -2.26 5.53
N VAL A 28 -10.31 -2.01 6.01
CA VAL A 28 -9.26 -3.03 6.15
C VAL A 28 -9.71 -4.13 7.12
N LEU A 29 -10.29 -3.76 8.27
CA LEU A 29 -10.81 -4.71 9.25
C LEU A 29 -11.90 -5.63 8.67
N CYS A 30 -12.77 -5.14 7.77
CA CYS A 30 -13.76 -6.00 7.10
C CYS A 30 -13.10 -7.17 6.34
N GLY A 31 -11.87 -6.98 5.83
CA GLY A 31 -11.10 -8.02 5.14
C GLY A 31 -10.43 -9.05 6.06
N GLN A 32 -10.41 -8.85 7.38
CA GLN A 32 -9.66 -9.69 8.33
C GLN A 32 -9.96 -11.19 8.19
N ARG A 33 -11.23 -11.56 7.98
CA ARG A 33 -11.62 -12.98 7.86
C ARG A 33 -11.06 -13.68 6.61
N LEU A 34 -10.72 -12.92 5.58
CA LEU A 34 -10.14 -13.45 4.34
C LEU A 34 -8.63 -13.61 4.46
N ILE A 35 -7.96 -12.68 5.15
CA ILE A 35 -6.50 -12.62 5.28
C ILE A 35 -6.01 -13.49 6.43
N GLY A 36 -6.76 -13.56 7.53
CA GLY A 36 -6.34 -14.26 8.74
C GLY A 36 -5.16 -13.56 9.42
N ASN A 37 -4.07 -14.30 9.62
CA ASN A 37 -2.85 -13.82 10.28
C ASN A 37 -1.67 -13.63 9.32
N ASP A 38 -1.92 -13.68 8.01
CA ASP A 38 -0.89 -13.50 7.00
C ASP A 38 -0.63 -12.01 6.73
N PRO A 39 0.61 -11.63 6.37
CA PRO A 39 0.91 -10.26 5.96
C PRO A 39 0.18 -9.93 4.65
N PHE A 40 -0.23 -8.68 4.50
CA PHE A 40 -0.99 -8.22 3.34
C PHE A 40 -0.59 -6.79 2.93
N ALA A 41 -0.92 -6.43 1.70
CA ALA A 41 -0.76 -5.07 1.18
C ALA A 41 -2.11 -4.36 1.13
N VAL A 42 -2.10 -3.04 1.36
CA VAL A 42 -3.24 -2.16 1.14
C VAL A 42 -2.90 -1.22 0.00
N LEU A 43 -3.74 -1.19 -1.03
CA LEU A 43 -3.62 -0.27 -2.16
C LEU A 43 -4.86 0.62 -2.17
N LEU A 44 -4.65 1.94 -2.18
CA LEU A 44 -5.73 2.91 -2.38
C LEU A 44 -5.99 3.04 -3.88
N ALA A 45 -7.24 2.82 -4.29
CA ALA A 45 -7.60 2.69 -5.71
C ALA A 45 -7.52 4.02 -6.48
N ASP A 46 -7.44 5.14 -5.78
CA ASP A 46 -7.31 6.49 -6.32
C ASP A 46 -5.86 6.89 -6.64
N ASP A 47 -4.86 6.16 -6.14
CA ASP A 47 -3.45 6.42 -6.39
C ASP A 47 -2.85 5.44 -7.42
N LEU A 48 -2.40 6.00 -8.56
CA LEU A 48 -1.65 5.24 -9.57
C LEU A 48 -0.16 5.58 -9.47
N MET A 49 0.62 4.64 -8.93
CA MET A 49 2.07 4.77 -8.82
C MET A 49 2.76 4.10 -10.01
N VAL A 50 3.35 4.91 -10.89
CA VAL A 50 4.10 4.42 -12.06
C VAL A 50 5.59 4.64 -11.82
N GLY A 51 6.33 3.54 -11.68
CA GLY A 51 7.80 3.59 -11.61
C GLY A 51 8.41 3.95 -12.98
N PRO A 52 9.61 4.57 -13.01
CA PRO A 52 10.33 4.78 -14.26
C PRO A 52 10.60 3.43 -14.94
N GLN A 53 10.51 3.34 -16.27
CA GLN A 53 10.94 2.14 -17.00
C GLN A 53 12.45 2.19 -17.25
N PRO A 54 13.22 1.10 -17.07
CA PRO A 54 12.83 -0.29 -16.78
C PRO A 54 12.78 -0.64 -15.27
N GLY A 55 12.54 0.35 -14.41
CA GLY A 55 12.49 0.20 -12.97
C GLY A 55 11.35 -0.70 -12.45
N ARG A 56 11.45 -1.04 -11.17
CA ARG A 56 10.54 -1.97 -10.50
C ARG A 56 9.34 -1.21 -9.91
N GLY A 57 8.15 -1.80 -9.97
CA GLY A 57 6.96 -1.23 -9.32
C GLY A 57 7.14 -1.10 -7.80
N ILE A 58 6.59 -0.03 -7.22
CA ILE A 58 6.75 0.31 -5.80
C ILE A 58 6.33 -0.83 -4.86
N LEU A 59 5.21 -1.50 -5.14
CA LEU A 59 4.74 -2.62 -4.31
C LEU A 59 5.78 -3.75 -4.25
N LYS A 60 6.47 -4.03 -5.37
CA LYS A 60 7.52 -5.06 -5.41
C LYS A 60 8.72 -4.68 -4.55
N GLN A 61 9.07 -3.39 -4.51
CA GLN A 61 10.14 -2.87 -3.64
C GLN A 61 9.72 -2.98 -2.17
N MET A 62 8.51 -2.58 -1.82
CA MET A 62 7.98 -2.67 -0.44
C MET A 62 7.93 -4.11 0.07
N VAL A 63 7.54 -5.08 -0.77
CA VAL A 63 7.52 -6.50 -0.40
C VAL A 63 8.92 -7.03 -0.09
N GLU A 64 9.96 -6.58 -0.80
CA GLU A 64 11.34 -6.94 -0.49
C GLU A 64 11.81 -6.34 0.83
N GLN A 65 11.50 -5.06 1.08
CA GLN A 65 11.80 -4.43 2.37
C GLN A 65 11.07 -5.14 3.51
N PHE A 66 9.81 -5.54 3.32
CA PHE A 66 9.08 -6.33 4.32
C PHE A 66 9.73 -7.70 4.56
N ALA A 67 10.24 -8.37 3.52
CA ALA A 67 10.89 -9.66 3.65
C ALA A 67 12.19 -9.58 4.47
N GLU A 68 12.95 -8.50 4.33
CA GLU A 68 14.19 -8.25 5.07
C GLU A 68 13.91 -7.77 6.50
N TRP A 69 13.12 -6.72 6.66
CA TRP A 69 12.95 -6.01 7.93
C TRP A 69 11.86 -6.59 8.82
N ARG A 70 10.90 -7.33 8.23
CA ARG A 70 9.73 -7.92 8.91
C ARG A 70 8.94 -6.90 9.74
N ALA A 71 8.93 -5.65 9.28
CA ALA A 71 8.20 -4.53 9.84
C ALA A 71 7.19 -3.98 8.82
N SER A 72 6.16 -3.28 9.28
CA SER A 72 5.19 -2.62 8.39
C SER A 72 5.89 -1.56 7.53
N ILE A 73 5.66 -1.62 6.22
CA ILE A 73 6.26 -0.69 5.25
C ILE A 73 5.19 0.28 4.75
N LEU A 74 5.48 1.58 4.85
CA LEU A 74 4.63 2.65 4.32
C LEU A 74 5.34 3.31 3.12
N ALA A 75 4.66 3.39 1.98
CA ALA A 75 5.14 4.17 0.86
C ALA A 75 4.98 5.66 1.15
N VAL A 76 6.05 6.42 0.98
CA VAL A 76 6.07 7.88 1.14
C VAL A 76 6.73 8.51 -0.08
N GLN A 77 6.40 9.77 -0.34
CA GLN A 77 7.05 10.58 -1.37
C GLN A 77 7.39 11.95 -0.79
N GLU A 78 8.52 12.51 -1.23
CA GLU A 78 8.83 13.89 -0.93
C GLU A 78 7.89 14.81 -1.69
N VAL A 79 7.39 15.84 -1.00
CA VAL A 79 6.54 16.87 -1.59
C VAL A 79 7.12 18.25 -1.26
N PRO A 80 6.96 19.26 -2.13
CA PRO A 80 7.36 20.62 -1.82
C PRO A 80 6.70 21.11 -0.52
N ALA A 81 7.44 21.90 0.28
CA ALA A 81 7.01 22.34 1.60
C ALA A 81 5.64 23.05 1.58
N GLU A 82 5.36 23.81 0.53
CA GLU A 82 4.10 24.53 0.33
C GLU A 82 2.89 23.61 0.06
N GLN A 83 3.11 22.35 -0.32
CA GLN A 83 2.06 21.37 -0.60
C GLN A 83 1.76 20.45 0.60
N THR A 84 2.57 20.48 1.65
CA THR A 84 2.48 19.60 2.83
C THR A 84 1.09 19.56 3.47
N ARG A 85 0.35 20.68 3.46
CA ARG A 85 -1.03 20.78 4.00
C ARG A 85 -2.06 19.87 3.32
N ARG A 86 -1.74 19.31 2.15
CA ARG A 86 -2.62 18.44 1.37
C ARG A 86 -2.48 16.96 1.71
N TYR A 87 -1.47 16.59 2.50
CA TYR A 87 -1.05 15.21 2.71
C TYR A 87 -0.91 14.89 4.20
N GLY A 88 -0.93 13.59 4.52
CA GLY A 88 -0.37 13.10 5.78
C GLY A 88 1.15 13.19 5.71
N ILE A 89 1.77 13.82 6.72
CA ILE A 89 3.22 13.97 6.80
C ILE A 89 3.75 13.05 7.88
N CYS A 90 4.75 12.24 7.53
CA CYS A 90 5.49 11.40 8.47
C CYS A 90 6.80 12.10 8.89
N ALA A 91 7.21 11.87 10.13
CA ALA A 91 8.52 12.22 10.63
C ALA A 91 9.23 10.94 11.08
N GLY A 92 10.54 10.85 10.85
CA GLY A 92 11.28 9.65 11.14
C GLY A 92 12.78 9.84 11.03
N THR A 93 13.52 8.78 11.35
CA THR A 93 15.00 8.77 11.30
C THR A 93 15.45 8.01 10.06
N GLN A 94 16.36 8.58 9.28
CA GLN A 94 16.92 7.91 8.11
C GLN A 94 17.66 6.65 8.52
N VAL A 95 17.31 5.50 7.93
CA VAL A 95 18.00 4.22 8.13
C VAL A 95 19.00 4.00 7.00
N ASN A 96 18.59 4.26 5.76
CA ASN A 96 19.42 4.26 4.56
C ASN A 96 18.77 5.13 3.47
N ASP A 97 19.35 5.14 2.27
CA ASP A 97 18.88 5.98 1.14
C ASP A 97 17.39 5.78 0.79
N ASN A 98 16.83 4.60 1.07
CA ASN A 98 15.47 4.23 0.65
C ASN A 98 14.54 3.91 1.83
N LEU A 99 15.00 4.05 3.08
CA LEU A 99 14.22 3.73 4.28
C LEU A 99 14.37 4.78 5.37
N MET A 100 13.23 5.12 5.95
CA MET A 100 13.09 5.94 7.15
C MET A 100 12.30 5.15 8.19
N ASP A 101 12.76 5.18 9.43
CA ASP A 101 12.07 4.62 10.58
C ASP A 101 11.07 5.65 11.13
N VAL A 102 9.78 5.28 11.17
CA VAL A 102 8.67 6.17 11.53
C VAL A 102 8.05 5.66 12.83
N ASN A 103 8.51 6.23 13.94
CA ASN A 103 8.31 5.89 15.37
C ASN A 103 9.32 4.93 15.98
#